data_AF-A0A816JYC6-F1
#
_entry.id   AF-A0A816JYC6-F1
#
_cell.length_a   1.000
_cell.length_b   1.000
_cell.length_c   1.000
_cell.angle_alpha   90.00
_cell.angle_beta   90.00
_cell.angle_gamma   90.00
#
_symmetry.space_group_name_H-M   'P 1'
#
loop_
_entity.id
_entity.type
_entity.pdbx_description
1 polymer ?
#
loop_
_entity_poly.entity_id
_entity_poly.type
_entity_poly.pdbx_seq_one_letter_code
_entity_poly.pdbx_strand_id
1 'polypeptide(L)'
;MATITVVKARQIFDSRGNPTVEVDVHTSNGVKVTAAVPSGASTGIYEALELRDGGSDYLGKGVSKAVGNVNNIIGPALIGKDPTQQTAIDNFMVHELDGTQNEWGWCKQKLGANAILAVSLAVCKAGAVVSGIPLYKHIANLAGNPKIVLPVPAFNEFMILPVGASSFKEAMKMGVEVYHNLKSVIKKKYGQDATNVGDEGGFAPNIQENKEGLELLKTAIEKAGYTGKVVIGMDVAASEFYSSDKTYDLNFKEENNNGSQKISGDALKDLYKSFVAEYPIVSIEDPFDQDDWEHYAKMTTECGDSVQIVGDDLLVTNPKRVAKAIAEKSCNALLLKVNQIGSVTESIEAVKMSKRAGWGVMASHRSGETEDTFIADLSVGLSTVSCQPFKTLPSNQLLPCCLILIWYSLSPGTNQDWSSMQVRASSQVQPGKTSQTKMIIVCLTRIKSSVVFCCLTVSSTWCDMNSFCVLKRSWDQRQFTLELTSASLWSRTRQVLLVEAKCSPLLREKEDLSCAWSFCFK
;
A
#
# COMPACT_ATOMS: atom_id res chain seq x y z
N MET A 1 24.23 -14.88 20.91
CA MET A 1 23.16 -14.86 19.89
C MET A 1 21.85 -14.60 20.57
N ALA A 2 21.01 -13.72 20.03
CA ALA A 2 19.65 -13.54 20.51
C ALA A 2 18.79 -14.68 19.98
N THR A 3 17.76 -15.06 20.73
CA THR A 3 16.84 -16.13 20.36
C THR A 3 15.41 -15.64 20.47
N ILE A 4 14.52 -16.17 19.64
CA ILE A 4 13.09 -15.86 19.68
C ILE A 4 12.50 -16.40 20.99
N THR A 5 11.78 -15.55 21.72
CA THR A 5 11.14 -15.89 23.00
C THR A 5 9.62 -15.79 22.95
N VAL A 6 9.08 -15.00 22.03
CA VAL A 6 7.63 -14.86 21.80
C VAL A 6 7.39 -14.69 20.31
N VAL A 7 6.37 -15.37 19.81
CA VAL A 7 5.71 -15.07 18.53
C VAL A 7 4.22 -15.05 18.83
N LYS A 8 3.54 -13.92 18.59
CA LYS A 8 2.12 -13.77 18.89
C LYS A 8 1.41 -12.99 17.80
N ALA A 9 0.35 -13.57 17.25
CA ALA A 9 -0.51 -12.95 16.26
C ALA A 9 -1.77 -12.35 16.86
N ARG A 10 -2.31 -11.36 16.15
CA ARG A 10 -3.67 -10.83 16.32
C ARG A 10 -4.29 -10.48 14.96
N GLN A 11 -5.60 -10.27 14.98
CA GLN A 11 -6.33 -9.72 13.85
C GLN A 11 -6.33 -8.19 13.94
N ILE A 12 -6.00 -7.52 12.84
CA ILE A 12 -6.13 -6.07 12.63
C ILE A 12 -6.97 -5.81 11.36
N PHE A 13 -7.07 -4.56 10.91
CA PHE A 13 -7.79 -4.20 9.68
C PHE A 13 -6.85 -3.55 8.67
N ASP A 14 -7.01 -3.91 7.39
CA ASP A 14 -6.30 -3.29 6.27
C ASP A 14 -6.93 -1.94 5.84
N SER A 15 -6.34 -1.31 4.82
CA SER A 15 -6.78 -0.03 4.25
C SER A 15 -8.22 -0.02 3.73
N ARG A 16 -8.78 -1.20 3.44
CA ARG A 16 -10.16 -1.39 2.95
C ARG A 16 -11.12 -1.78 4.08
N GLY A 17 -10.62 -1.89 5.31
CA GLY A 17 -11.40 -2.31 6.48
C GLY A 17 -11.66 -3.82 6.53
N ASN A 18 -10.94 -4.64 5.76
CA ASN A 18 -11.02 -6.10 5.90
C ASN A 18 -10.04 -6.60 6.96
N PRO A 19 -10.35 -7.69 7.67
CA PRO A 19 -9.40 -8.29 8.61
C PRO A 19 -8.09 -8.72 7.96
N THR A 20 -6.97 -8.58 8.67
CA THR A 20 -5.66 -9.15 8.28
C THR A 20 -4.83 -9.53 9.52
N VAL A 21 -3.68 -10.20 9.32
CA VAL A 21 -2.84 -10.75 10.38
C VAL A 21 -1.70 -9.78 10.73
N GLU A 22 -1.51 -9.53 12.03
CA GLU A 22 -0.33 -8.85 12.58
C GLU A 22 0.38 -9.76 13.58
N VAL A 23 1.71 -9.80 13.56
CA VAL A 23 2.55 -10.63 14.42
C VAL A 23 3.57 -9.79 15.17
N ASP A 24 3.66 -10.00 16.48
CA ASP A 24 4.78 -9.58 17.31
C ASP A 24 5.81 -10.70 17.44
N VAL A 25 7.09 -10.35 17.30
CA VAL A 25 8.23 -11.21 17.66
C VAL A 25 9.04 -10.52 18.76
N HIS A 26 9.30 -11.26 19.84
CA HIS A 26 10.23 -10.84 20.90
C HIS A 26 11.45 -11.75 20.94
N THR A 27 12.57 -11.20 21.37
CA THR A 27 13.83 -11.94 21.52
C THR A 27 14.39 -11.86 22.94
N SER A 28 15.34 -12.75 23.25
CA SER A 28 16.01 -12.83 24.56
C SER A 28 16.87 -11.61 24.93
N ASN A 29 17.28 -10.81 23.94
CA ASN A 29 17.97 -9.53 24.17
C ASN A 29 17.03 -8.31 24.22
N GLY A 30 15.72 -8.54 24.35
CA GLY A 30 14.74 -7.47 24.56
C GLY A 30 14.26 -6.76 23.29
N VAL A 31 14.64 -7.23 22.09
CA VAL A 31 14.08 -6.72 20.84
C VAL A 31 12.62 -7.12 20.76
N LYS A 32 11.78 -6.16 20.33
CA LYS A 32 10.37 -6.34 20.06
C LYS A 32 10.05 -5.67 18.74
N VAL A 33 9.50 -6.43 17.81
CA VAL A 33 9.12 -5.94 16.48
C VAL A 33 7.77 -6.48 16.12
N THR A 34 7.09 -5.74 15.26
CA THR A 34 5.75 -6.08 14.77
C THR A 34 5.77 -6.05 13.24
N ALA A 35 5.05 -6.98 12.63
CA ALA A 35 4.79 -6.95 11.20
C ALA A 35 3.34 -7.30 10.89
N ALA A 36 2.76 -6.60 9.93
CA ALA A 36 1.43 -6.85 9.40
C ALA A 36 1.50 -7.25 7.93
N VAL A 37 0.55 -8.06 7.47
CA VAL A 37 0.51 -8.53 6.09
C VAL A 37 -0.59 -7.84 5.30
N PRO A 38 -0.33 -7.48 4.03
CA PRO A 38 -1.34 -6.91 3.17
C PRO A 38 -2.26 -8.01 2.60
N SER A 39 -3.43 -7.59 2.09
CA SER A 39 -4.42 -8.45 1.46
C SER A 39 -4.65 -8.09 -0.01
N GLY A 40 -4.87 -9.11 -0.84
CA GLY A 40 -5.18 -8.96 -2.26
C GLY A 40 -6.66 -8.70 -2.57
N ALA A 41 -6.96 -8.23 -3.78
CA ALA A 41 -8.31 -8.18 -4.35
C ALA A 41 -8.45 -9.23 -5.46
N SER A 42 -7.53 -9.22 -6.43
CA SER A 42 -7.34 -10.28 -7.41
C SER A 42 -6.66 -11.47 -6.74
N THR A 43 -7.25 -12.65 -6.89
CA THR A 43 -6.68 -13.92 -6.45
C THR A 43 -6.30 -14.70 -7.70
N GLY A 44 -5.06 -14.53 -8.16
CA GLY A 44 -4.49 -15.41 -9.18
C GLY A 44 -4.58 -16.87 -8.71
N ILE A 45 -4.92 -17.80 -9.61
CA ILE A 45 -5.16 -19.21 -9.24
C ILE A 45 -3.88 -19.94 -8.77
N TYR A 46 -2.72 -19.30 -8.96
CA TYR A 46 -1.40 -19.83 -8.65
C TYR A 46 -0.75 -19.21 -7.41
N GLU A 47 -1.38 -18.21 -6.77
CA GLU A 47 -0.84 -17.56 -5.57
C GLU A 47 -0.74 -18.52 -4.38
N ALA A 48 0.17 -18.24 -3.45
CA ALA A 48 0.13 -18.82 -2.12
C ALA A 48 -1.16 -18.41 -1.42
N LEU A 49 -1.87 -19.39 -0.86
CA LEU A 49 -3.25 -19.21 -0.47
C LEU A 49 -3.37 -18.49 0.87
N GLU A 50 -4.05 -17.34 0.87
CA GLU A 50 -4.46 -16.68 2.09
C GLU A 50 -5.50 -17.53 2.84
N LEU A 51 -5.30 -17.74 4.14
CA LEU A 51 -6.27 -18.46 4.97
C LEU A 51 -7.30 -17.49 5.56
N ARG A 52 -8.54 -17.59 5.06
CA ARG A 52 -9.72 -16.88 5.55
C ARG A 52 -10.65 -17.82 6.34
N ASP A 53 -11.42 -17.25 7.26
CA ASP A 53 -12.31 -18.01 8.13
C ASP A 53 -13.53 -18.57 7.39
N GLY A 54 -14.04 -17.84 6.40
CA GLY A 54 -15.37 -18.08 5.82
C GLY A 54 -16.49 -17.73 6.81
N GLY A 55 -17.73 -18.06 6.47
CA GLY A 55 -18.90 -17.80 7.33
C GLY A 55 -19.43 -16.35 7.25
N SER A 56 -20.19 -15.93 8.27
CA SER A 56 -20.88 -14.64 8.29
C SER A 56 -20.02 -13.46 8.73
N ASP A 57 -19.06 -13.72 9.62
CA ASP A 57 -18.29 -12.67 10.28
C ASP A 57 -17.36 -11.99 9.28
N TYR A 58 -17.38 -10.66 9.26
CA TYR A 58 -16.63 -9.84 8.31
C TYR A 58 -16.83 -10.28 6.85
N LEU A 59 -18.05 -10.73 6.51
CA LEU A 59 -18.39 -11.26 5.18
C LEU A 59 -17.51 -12.46 4.78
N GLY A 60 -17.14 -13.28 5.76
CA GLY A 60 -16.29 -14.46 5.57
C GLY A 60 -14.79 -14.15 5.49
N LYS A 61 -14.39 -12.89 5.65
CA LYS A 61 -13.01 -12.44 5.53
C LYS A 61 -12.23 -12.42 6.85
N GLY A 62 -12.80 -12.97 7.93
CA GLY A 62 -12.07 -13.15 9.19
C GLY A 62 -10.74 -13.92 9.01
N VAL A 63 -9.78 -13.70 9.91
CA VAL A 63 -8.46 -14.37 9.88
C VAL A 63 -8.12 -15.07 11.20
N SER A 64 -9.13 -15.41 12.01
CA SER A 64 -8.95 -16.07 13.30
C SER A 64 -8.26 -17.43 13.17
N LYS A 65 -8.50 -18.18 12.09
CA LYS A 65 -7.79 -19.43 11.78
C LYS A 65 -6.29 -19.19 11.57
N ALA A 66 -5.93 -18.20 10.76
CA ALA A 66 -4.54 -17.84 10.49
C ALA A 66 -3.82 -17.36 11.77
N VAL A 67 -4.48 -16.50 12.55
CA VAL A 67 -4.01 -16.06 13.88
C VAL A 67 -3.83 -17.25 14.83
N GLY A 68 -4.76 -18.20 14.82
CA GLY A 68 -4.68 -19.45 15.59
C GLY A 68 -3.49 -20.31 15.19
N ASN A 69 -3.22 -20.45 13.88
CA ASN A 69 -2.06 -21.18 13.37
C ASN A 69 -0.75 -20.55 13.82
N VAL A 70 -0.63 -19.21 13.82
CA VAL A 70 0.56 -18.55 14.36
C VAL A 70 0.72 -18.81 15.85
N ASN A 71 -0.34 -18.58 16.64
CA ASN A 71 -0.27 -18.65 18.09
C ASN A 71 -0.05 -20.08 18.64
N ASN A 72 -0.64 -21.08 17.99
CA ASN A 72 -0.70 -22.44 18.52
C ASN A 72 0.29 -23.41 17.85
N ILE A 73 0.78 -23.09 16.64
CA ILE A 73 1.64 -23.99 15.86
C ILE A 73 2.99 -23.33 15.56
N ILE A 74 2.99 -22.23 14.81
CA ILE A 74 4.25 -21.60 14.35
C ILE A 74 5.03 -21.04 15.54
N GLY A 75 4.38 -20.27 16.40
CA GLY A 75 5.04 -19.58 17.50
C GLY A 75 5.77 -20.52 18.46
N PRO A 76 5.13 -21.57 19.01
CA PRO A 76 5.80 -22.57 19.83
C PRO A 76 6.98 -23.25 19.12
N ALA A 77 6.87 -23.50 17.81
CA ALA A 77 7.91 -24.16 17.02
C ALA A 77 9.13 -23.27 16.73
N LEU A 78 9.00 -21.94 16.83
CA LEU A 78 10.10 -20.99 16.59
C LEU A 78 10.83 -20.53 17.85
N ILE A 79 10.33 -20.85 19.05
CA ILE A 79 10.99 -20.49 20.31
C ILE A 79 12.41 -21.08 20.35
N GLY A 80 13.39 -20.25 20.74
CA GLY A 80 14.79 -20.63 20.85
C GLY A 80 15.59 -20.51 19.55
N LYS A 81 14.95 -20.29 18.39
CA LYS A 81 15.66 -20.08 17.11
C LYS A 81 16.27 -18.68 17.03
N ASP A 82 17.35 -18.55 16.28
CA ASP A 82 18.03 -17.27 16.02
C ASP A 82 17.31 -16.50 14.89
N PRO A 83 16.78 -15.28 15.15
CA PRO A 83 16.03 -14.51 14.16
C PRO A 83 16.89 -14.00 12.98
N THR A 84 18.22 -14.09 13.06
CA THR A 84 19.11 -13.76 11.93
C THR A 84 19.16 -14.86 10.87
N GLN A 85 18.68 -16.06 11.19
CA GLN A 85 18.67 -17.22 10.29
C GLN A 85 17.39 -17.27 9.43
N GLN A 86 17.12 -16.19 8.68
CA GLN A 86 15.89 -16.01 7.90
C GLN A 86 15.54 -17.22 7.03
N THR A 87 16.48 -17.67 6.20
CA THR A 87 16.28 -18.80 5.27
C THR A 87 15.96 -20.10 6.00
N ALA A 88 16.61 -20.36 7.14
CA ALA A 88 16.35 -21.57 7.91
C ALA A 88 14.95 -21.54 8.54
N ILE A 89 14.52 -20.38 9.05
CA ILE A 89 13.20 -20.20 9.66
C ILE A 89 12.10 -20.28 8.60
N ASP A 90 12.23 -19.58 7.47
CA ASP A 90 11.25 -19.63 6.38
C ASP A 90 11.10 -21.06 5.84
N ASN A 91 12.21 -21.74 5.55
CA ASN A 91 12.19 -23.13 5.08
C ASN A 91 11.56 -24.08 6.09
N PHE A 92 11.81 -23.89 7.39
CA PHE A 92 11.18 -24.68 8.43
C PHE A 92 9.66 -24.50 8.45
N MET A 93 9.17 -23.25 8.34
CA MET A 93 7.73 -22.98 8.27
C MET A 93 7.08 -23.57 7.02
N VAL A 94 7.71 -23.38 5.85
CA VAL A 94 7.14 -23.77 4.55
C VAL A 94 7.24 -25.28 4.32
N HIS A 95 8.40 -25.89 4.55
CA HIS A 95 8.64 -27.29 4.20
C HIS A 95 8.20 -28.26 5.30
N GLU A 96 8.44 -27.93 6.57
CA GLU A 96 8.24 -28.87 7.68
C GLU A 96 6.91 -28.65 8.42
N LEU A 97 6.55 -27.40 8.73
CA LEU A 97 5.30 -27.12 9.46
C LEU A 97 4.07 -27.14 8.56
N ASP A 98 4.14 -26.47 7.42
CA ASP A 98 3.06 -26.46 6.43
C ASP A 98 3.11 -27.70 5.52
N GLY A 99 4.16 -27.81 4.69
CA GLY A 99 4.43 -28.96 3.84
C GLY A 99 3.50 -29.14 2.64
N THR A 100 2.58 -28.20 2.38
CA THR A 100 1.61 -28.34 1.28
C THR A 100 2.18 -27.85 -0.05
N GLN A 101 1.90 -28.61 -1.12
CA GLN A 101 2.35 -28.32 -2.47
C GLN A 101 1.21 -28.42 -3.49
N ASN A 102 1.31 -27.62 -4.55
CA ASN A 102 0.61 -27.79 -5.82
C ASN A 102 1.64 -28.06 -6.94
N GLU A 103 1.18 -28.13 -8.19
CA GLU A 103 2.05 -28.33 -9.35
C GLU A 103 3.13 -27.23 -9.50
N TRP A 104 2.85 -26.02 -9.02
CA TRP A 104 3.74 -24.84 -9.04
C TRP A 104 4.60 -24.66 -7.78
N GLY A 105 4.56 -25.58 -6.81
CA GLY A 105 5.42 -25.55 -5.62
C GLY A 105 4.65 -25.39 -4.31
N TRP A 106 5.26 -24.75 -3.31
CA TRP A 106 4.72 -24.67 -1.95
C TRP A 106 3.54 -23.68 -1.87
N CYS A 107 2.32 -24.20 -1.70
CA CYS A 107 1.09 -23.41 -1.75
C CYS A 107 0.64 -22.86 -0.39
N LYS A 108 1.22 -23.35 0.72
CA LYS A 108 1.04 -22.80 2.07
C LYS A 108 -0.41 -22.87 2.56
N GLN A 109 -1.15 -23.86 2.04
CA GLN A 109 -2.59 -24.00 2.23
C GLN A 109 -2.98 -24.39 3.66
N LYS A 110 -2.12 -25.14 4.35
CA LYS A 110 -2.43 -25.70 5.68
C LYS A 110 -2.35 -24.62 6.77
N LEU A 111 -1.27 -23.84 6.78
CA LEU A 111 -1.06 -22.77 7.77
C LEU A 111 -1.62 -21.43 7.31
N GLY A 112 -1.69 -21.20 6.01
CA GLY A 112 -2.06 -19.93 5.39
C GLY A 112 -0.83 -19.08 5.05
N ALA A 113 -0.76 -18.59 3.81
CA ALA A 113 0.32 -17.72 3.36
C ALA A 113 0.41 -16.43 4.20
N ASN A 114 -0.72 -15.87 4.63
CA ASN A 114 -0.79 -14.72 5.53
C ASN A 114 -0.18 -15.00 6.91
N ALA A 115 -0.36 -16.20 7.48
CA ALA A 115 0.24 -16.59 8.75
C ALA A 115 1.77 -16.74 8.64
N ILE A 116 2.24 -17.44 7.61
CA ILE A 116 3.68 -17.66 7.38
C ILE A 116 4.37 -16.33 7.09
N LEU A 117 3.80 -15.52 6.21
CA LEU A 117 4.39 -14.24 5.83
C LEU A 117 4.50 -13.30 7.02
N ALA A 118 3.45 -13.16 7.84
CA ALA A 118 3.48 -12.24 8.98
C ALA A 118 4.64 -12.55 9.94
N VAL A 119 4.87 -13.84 10.19
CA VAL A 119 6.01 -14.31 10.99
C VAL A 119 7.33 -14.07 10.26
N SER A 120 7.40 -14.38 8.97
CA SER A 120 8.60 -14.18 8.13
C SER A 120 9.07 -12.71 8.12
N LEU A 121 8.14 -11.76 7.95
CA LEU A 121 8.39 -10.33 7.99
C LEU A 121 8.88 -9.88 9.38
N ALA A 122 8.20 -10.32 10.45
CA ALA A 122 8.57 -9.98 11.82
C ALA A 122 9.95 -10.54 12.21
N VAL A 123 10.27 -11.77 11.78
CA VAL A 123 11.59 -12.38 11.96
C VAL A 123 12.67 -11.57 11.22
N CYS A 124 12.40 -11.13 9.99
CA CYS A 124 13.34 -10.32 9.22
C CYS A 124 13.64 -8.98 9.92
N LYS A 125 12.60 -8.32 10.44
CA LYS A 125 12.75 -7.11 11.27
C LYS A 125 13.57 -7.39 12.54
N ALA A 126 13.30 -8.48 13.23
CA ALA A 126 14.03 -8.87 14.44
C ALA A 126 15.51 -9.14 14.12
N GLY A 127 15.78 -9.86 13.02
CA GLY A 127 17.14 -10.16 12.54
C GLY A 127 17.94 -8.90 12.25
N ALA A 128 17.33 -7.89 11.63
CA ALA A 128 17.96 -6.59 11.39
C ALA A 128 18.34 -5.87 12.69
N VAL A 129 17.39 -5.75 13.63
CA VAL A 129 17.61 -5.06 14.92
C VAL A 129 18.63 -5.81 15.79
N VAL A 130 18.58 -7.15 15.85
CA VAL A 130 19.57 -7.98 16.55
C VAL A 130 20.96 -7.80 15.96
N SER A 131 21.06 -7.62 14.65
CA SER A 131 22.32 -7.38 13.94
C SER A 131 22.81 -5.93 14.03
N GLY A 132 22.03 -5.02 14.64
CA GLY A 132 22.40 -3.61 14.78
C GLY A 132 22.45 -2.84 13.45
N ILE A 133 21.69 -3.27 12.44
CA ILE A 133 21.66 -2.64 11.11
C ILE A 133 20.24 -2.27 10.69
N PRO A 134 20.05 -1.26 9.81
CA PRO A 134 18.75 -0.98 9.20
C PRO A 134 18.20 -2.17 8.40
N LEU A 135 16.88 -2.29 8.33
CA LEU A 135 16.19 -3.41 7.68
C LEU A 135 16.58 -3.56 6.21
N TYR A 136 16.62 -2.48 5.42
CA TYR A 136 17.07 -2.55 4.02
C TYR A 136 18.48 -3.13 3.86
N LYS A 137 19.41 -2.87 4.81
CA LYS A 137 20.77 -3.45 4.78
C LYS A 137 20.74 -4.93 5.13
N HIS A 138 19.89 -5.32 6.10
CA HIS A 138 19.71 -6.72 6.44
C HIS A 138 19.17 -7.51 5.24
N ILE A 139 18.15 -6.99 4.56
CA ILE A 139 17.59 -7.57 3.33
C ILE A 139 18.66 -7.63 2.22
N ALA A 140 19.45 -6.56 2.04
CA ALA A 140 20.55 -6.58 1.07
C ALA A 140 21.58 -7.68 1.37
N ASN A 141 21.92 -7.88 2.64
CA ASN A 141 22.83 -8.96 3.06
C ASN A 141 22.23 -10.34 2.78
N LEU A 142 20.95 -10.56 3.09
CA LEU A 142 20.24 -11.80 2.79
C LEU A 142 20.21 -12.09 1.28
N ALA A 143 20.01 -11.06 0.47
CA ALA A 143 20.01 -11.19 -0.99
C ALA A 143 21.42 -11.38 -1.59
N GLY A 144 22.46 -11.01 -0.85
CA GLY A 144 23.83 -10.92 -1.36
C GLY A 144 24.01 -9.73 -2.30
N ASN A 145 23.32 -8.62 -2.05
CA ASN A 145 23.31 -7.43 -2.88
C ASN A 145 24.29 -6.37 -2.34
N PRO A 146 25.45 -6.15 -3.00
CA PRO A 146 26.49 -5.26 -2.48
C PRO A 146 26.20 -3.78 -2.73
N LYS A 147 25.36 -3.44 -3.72
CA LYS A 147 25.07 -2.07 -4.13
C LYS A 147 23.59 -1.80 -3.97
N ILE A 148 23.29 -0.76 -3.20
CA ILE A 148 21.93 -0.34 -2.89
C ILE A 148 21.55 0.83 -3.80
N VAL A 149 20.34 0.79 -4.37
CA VAL A 149 19.75 1.90 -5.12
C VAL A 149 18.37 2.24 -4.58
N LEU A 150 17.92 3.48 -4.81
CA LEU A 150 16.53 3.86 -4.57
C LEU A 150 15.70 3.60 -5.84
N PRO A 151 14.48 3.05 -5.71
CA PRO A 151 13.62 2.79 -6.84
C PRO A 151 13.05 4.09 -7.42
N VAL A 152 12.62 4.04 -8.68
CA VAL A 152 11.70 5.06 -9.23
C VAL A 152 10.30 4.70 -8.76
N PRO A 153 9.58 5.59 -8.07
CA PRO A 153 8.21 5.33 -7.65
C PRO A 153 7.27 5.29 -8.86
N ALA A 154 6.30 4.37 -8.85
CA ALA A 154 5.17 4.35 -9.76
C ALA A 154 3.89 4.74 -9.00
N PHE A 155 3.06 5.61 -9.57
CA PHE A 155 1.87 6.13 -8.89
C PHE A 155 0.58 5.74 -9.64
N ASN A 156 -0.30 4.96 -8.98
CA ASN A 156 -1.59 4.42 -9.50
C ASN A 156 -1.45 3.43 -10.66
N GLU A 157 -2.52 2.76 -11.12
CA GLU A 157 -2.49 1.69 -12.14
C GLU A 157 -2.25 2.21 -13.58
N PHE A 158 -2.87 3.34 -13.96
CA PHE A 158 -2.33 4.18 -15.02
C PHE A 158 -1.20 5.01 -14.43
N MET A 159 -0.04 4.36 -14.34
CA MET A 159 1.11 4.83 -13.59
C MET A 159 1.71 6.08 -14.21
N ILE A 160 2.11 7.03 -13.36
CA ILE A 160 3.14 8.01 -13.70
C ILE A 160 4.47 7.63 -13.05
N LEU A 161 5.56 7.74 -13.80
CA LEU A 161 6.91 7.38 -13.36
C LEU A 161 7.87 8.56 -13.61
N PRO A 162 8.33 9.26 -12.55
CA PRO A 162 9.23 10.42 -12.65
C PRO A 162 10.69 9.99 -12.88
N VAL A 163 10.97 9.32 -14.01
CA VAL A 163 12.30 8.79 -14.38
C VAL A 163 13.36 9.86 -14.61
N GLY A 164 12.95 11.12 -14.85
CA GLY A 164 13.84 12.26 -15.05
C GLY A 164 14.29 12.96 -13.75
N ALA A 165 13.86 12.47 -12.58
CA ALA A 165 14.27 13.01 -11.29
C ALA A 165 15.73 12.68 -10.97
N SER A 166 16.40 13.53 -10.18
CA SER A 166 17.77 13.33 -9.69
C SER A 166 17.85 12.64 -8.33
N SER A 167 16.73 12.57 -7.60
CA SER A 167 16.63 11.95 -6.29
C SER A 167 15.20 11.43 -6.04
N PHE A 168 15.04 10.52 -5.08
CA PHE A 168 13.71 10.03 -4.69
C PHE A 168 12.80 11.16 -4.19
N LYS A 169 13.38 12.12 -3.45
CA LYS A 169 12.65 13.32 -3.00
C LYS A 169 12.10 14.14 -4.17
N GLU A 170 12.89 14.32 -5.22
CA GLU A 170 12.44 15.03 -6.43
C GLU A 170 11.39 14.20 -7.19
N ALA A 171 11.57 12.89 -7.30
CA ALA A 171 10.58 11.99 -7.88
C ALA A 171 9.22 12.10 -7.17
N MET A 172 9.21 12.09 -5.84
CA MET A 172 7.99 12.30 -5.05
C MET A 172 7.34 13.66 -5.31
N LYS A 173 8.15 14.73 -5.39
CA LYS A 173 7.63 16.07 -5.73
C LYS A 173 6.96 16.07 -7.10
N MET A 174 7.61 15.51 -8.12
CA MET A 174 7.06 15.41 -9.48
C MET A 174 5.73 14.63 -9.48
N GLY A 175 5.70 13.46 -8.84
CA GLY A 175 4.48 12.64 -8.75
C GLY A 175 3.32 13.36 -8.08
N VAL A 176 3.55 14.01 -6.93
CA VAL A 176 2.52 14.77 -6.19
C VAL A 176 1.98 15.94 -7.01
N GLU A 177 2.85 16.70 -7.67
CA GLU A 177 2.42 17.83 -8.49
C GLU A 177 1.62 17.39 -9.71
N VAL A 178 2.02 16.30 -10.38
CA VAL A 178 1.23 15.72 -11.49
C VAL A 178 -0.12 15.20 -10.98
N TYR A 179 -0.16 14.50 -9.84
CA TYR A 179 -1.41 14.00 -9.25
C TYR A 179 -2.41 15.12 -8.93
N HIS A 180 -1.98 16.24 -8.35
CA HIS A 180 -2.87 17.37 -8.08
C HIS A 180 -3.31 18.13 -9.35
N ASN A 181 -2.44 18.18 -10.37
CA ASN A 181 -2.84 18.69 -11.69
C ASN A 181 -3.87 17.78 -12.35
N LEU A 182 -3.69 16.45 -12.28
CA LEU A 182 -4.63 15.46 -12.76
C LEU A 182 -5.99 15.60 -12.07
N LYS A 183 -6.01 15.75 -10.74
CA LYS A 183 -7.23 16.03 -9.97
C LYS A 183 -7.99 17.25 -10.53
N SER A 184 -7.25 18.31 -10.84
CA SER A 184 -7.82 19.56 -11.37
C SER A 184 -8.35 19.39 -12.80
N VAL A 185 -7.65 18.62 -13.64
CA VAL A 185 -8.09 18.27 -15.00
C VAL A 185 -9.38 17.45 -14.94
N ILE A 186 -9.40 16.38 -14.13
CA ILE A 186 -10.56 15.51 -13.94
C ILE A 186 -11.74 16.30 -13.40
N LYS A 187 -11.54 17.10 -12.35
CA LYS A 187 -12.60 17.96 -11.79
C LYS A 187 -13.25 18.85 -12.83
N LYS A 188 -12.43 19.45 -13.71
CA LYS A 188 -12.93 20.35 -14.76
C LYS A 188 -13.73 19.61 -15.83
N LYS A 189 -13.34 18.37 -16.17
CA LYS A 189 -13.95 17.60 -17.26
C LYS A 189 -15.16 16.77 -16.82
N TYR A 190 -15.07 16.09 -15.68
CA TYR A 190 -16.07 15.13 -15.20
C TYR A 190 -16.79 15.57 -13.92
N GLY A 191 -16.41 16.71 -13.34
CA GLY A 191 -17.02 17.23 -12.11
C GLY A 191 -16.32 16.80 -10.83
N GLN A 192 -16.82 17.29 -9.69
CA GLN A 192 -16.20 17.13 -8.37
C GLN A 192 -16.16 15.66 -7.93
N ASP A 193 -17.21 14.89 -8.21
CA ASP A 193 -17.36 13.51 -7.72
C ASP A 193 -16.36 12.56 -8.38
N ALA A 194 -15.95 12.84 -9.62
CA ALA A 194 -14.91 12.11 -10.33
C ALA A 194 -13.51 12.26 -9.70
N THR A 195 -13.36 13.11 -8.67
CA THR A 195 -12.12 13.24 -7.90
C THR A 195 -12.09 12.45 -6.59
N ASN A 196 -13.11 11.62 -6.35
CA ASN A 196 -13.04 10.56 -5.36
C ASN A 196 -11.94 9.57 -5.74
N VAL A 197 -11.38 8.91 -4.73
CA VAL A 197 -10.26 7.98 -4.91
C VAL A 197 -10.72 6.55 -4.69
N GLY A 198 -10.13 5.62 -5.43
CA GLY A 198 -10.28 4.18 -5.20
C GLY A 198 -9.41 3.66 -4.07
N ASP A 199 -9.35 2.33 -3.93
CA ASP A 199 -8.57 1.62 -2.91
C ASP A 199 -7.09 2.06 -2.87
N GLU A 200 -6.54 2.40 -4.03
CA GLU A 200 -5.13 2.74 -4.24
C GLU A 200 -4.86 4.24 -4.35
N GLY A 201 -5.81 5.10 -3.96
CA GLY A 201 -5.62 6.55 -3.98
C GLY A 201 -5.69 7.21 -5.37
N GLY A 202 -5.81 6.41 -6.44
CA GLY A 202 -6.04 6.87 -7.81
C GLY A 202 -7.46 7.39 -8.04
N PHE A 203 -7.65 8.23 -9.05
CA PHE A 203 -8.98 8.72 -9.44
C PHE A 203 -9.67 7.73 -10.36
N ALA A 204 -10.99 7.61 -10.25
CA ALA A 204 -11.82 6.77 -11.11
C ALA A 204 -12.84 7.61 -11.90
N PRO A 205 -12.40 8.48 -12.84
CA PRO A 205 -13.31 9.18 -13.73
C PRO A 205 -14.03 8.18 -14.65
N ASN A 206 -15.25 8.51 -15.05
CA ASN A 206 -16.05 7.70 -15.97
C ASN A 206 -15.54 7.83 -17.43
N ILE A 207 -14.37 7.27 -17.70
CA ILE A 207 -13.77 7.20 -19.04
C ILE A 207 -14.45 6.13 -19.87
N GLN A 208 -14.64 6.39 -21.16
CA GLN A 208 -15.29 5.44 -22.08
C GLN A 208 -14.28 4.66 -22.92
N GLU A 209 -13.09 5.21 -23.12
CA GLU A 209 -12.02 4.59 -23.91
C GLU A 209 -10.68 4.70 -23.16
N ASN A 210 -9.86 3.66 -23.21
CA ASN A 210 -8.55 3.62 -22.54
C ASN A 210 -7.63 4.80 -22.95
N LYS A 211 -7.73 5.21 -24.22
CA LYS A 211 -6.98 6.35 -24.77
C LYS A 211 -7.30 7.66 -24.05
N GLU A 212 -8.52 7.82 -23.56
CA GLU A 212 -8.95 8.99 -22.81
C GLU A 212 -8.17 9.13 -21.48
N GLY A 213 -7.90 8.01 -20.80
CA GLY A 213 -7.06 7.97 -19.61
C GLY A 213 -5.63 8.45 -19.88
N LEU A 214 -5.03 7.99 -20.97
CA LEU A 214 -3.69 8.40 -21.40
C LEU A 214 -3.63 9.90 -21.75
N GLU A 215 -4.65 10.46 -22.40
CA GLU A 215 -4.74 11.90 -22.69
C GLU A 215 -4.87 12.76 -21.42
N LEU A 216 -5.62 12.28 -20.42
CA LEU A 216 -5.71 12.97 -19.13
C LEU A 216 -4.35 13.04 -18.43
N LEU A 217 -3.59 11.93 -18.43
CA LEU A 217 -2.24 11.88 -17.88
C LEU A 217 -1.28 12.80 -18.63
N LYS A 218 -1.26 12.72 -19.96
CA LYS A 218 -0.44 13.59 -20.81
C LYS A 218 -0.70 15.07 -20.53
N THR A 219 -1.98 15.46 -20.45
CA THR A 219 -2.39 16.82 -20.10
C THR A 219 -1.93 17.22 -18.70
N ALA A 220 -2.02 16.31 -17.72
CA ALA A 220 -1.61 16.58 -16.34
C ALA A 220 -0.08 16.75 -16.21
N ILE A 221 0.69 15.90 -16.90
CA ILE A 221 2.17 15.96 -16.95
C ILE A 221 2.63 17.27 -17.59
N GLU A 222 2.01 17.66 -18.70
CA GLU A 222 2.31 18.92 -19.38
C GLU A 222 2.00 20.13 -18.50
N LYS A 223 0.82 20.16 -17.85
CA LYS A 223 0.45 21.23 -16.91
C LYS A 223 1.38 21.35 -15.71
N ALA A 224 1.91 20.23 -15.23
CA ALA A 224 2.89 20.22 -14.14
C ALA A 224 4.30 20.64 -14.60
N GLY A 225 4.54 20.78 -15.91
CA GLY A 225 5.84 21.18 -16.46
C GLY A 225 6.87 20.05 -16.48
N TYR A 226 6.43 18.79 -16.48
CA TYR A 226 7.30 17.61 -16.39
C TYR A 226 7.34 16.74 -17.67
N THR A 227 6.92 17.29 -18.81
CA THR A 227 7.04 16.62 -20.12
C THR A 227 8.48 16.14 -20.37
N GLY A 228 8.64 14.87 -20.72
CA GLY A 228 9.94 14.22 -20.94
C GLY A 228 10.71 13.84 -19.66
N LYS A 229 10.21 14.20 -18.46
CA LYS A 229 10.76 13.79 -17.17
C LYS A 229 9.87 12.77 -16.44
N VAL A 230 8.56 12.84 -16.68
CA VAL A 230 7.57 11.86 -16.21
C VAL A 230 7.08 11.07 -17.42
N VAL A 231 7.18 9.75 -17.32
CA VAL A 231 6.70 8.78 -18.31
C VAL A 231 5.52 7.98 -17.75
N ILE A 232 4.89 7.16 -18.57
CA ILE A 232 3.67 6.43 -18.22
C ILE A 232 3.96 4.93 -18.12
N GLY A 233 3.29 4.27 -17.18
CA GLY A 233 3.14 2.83 -17.15
C GLY A 233 1.65 2.48 -17.11
N MET A 234 1.32 1.22 -17.38
CA MET A 234 -0.05 0.73 -17.28
C MET A 234 -0.05 -0.67 -16.66
N ASP A 235 -0.93 -0.89 -15.71
CA ASP A 235 -1.40 -2.22 -15.33
C ASP A 235 -2.72 -2.46 -16.03
N VAL A 236 -2.76 -3.52 -16.85
CA VAL A 236 -3.93 -3.87 -17.65
C VAL A 236 -4.80 -4.91 -16.96
N ALA A 237 -4.23 -5.76 -16.10
CA ALA A 237 -4.92 -6.88 -15.46
C ALA A 237 -5.81 -7.69 -16.44
N ALA A 238 -5.23 -8.10 -17.59
CA ALA A 238 -6.01 -8.63 -18.71
C ALA A 238 -6.77 -9.94 -18.42
N SER A 239 -6.38 -10.68 -17.39
CA SER A 239 -7.11 -11.85 -16.87
C SER A 239 -8.56 -11.51 -16.50
N GLU A 240 -8.85 -10.29 -16.02
CA GLU A 240 -10.19 -9.86 -15.58
C GLU A 240 -11.20 -9.73 -16.70
N PHE A 241 -10.73 -9.54 -17.94
CA PHE A 241 -11.58 -9.40 -19.12
C PHE A 241 -11.28 -10.44 -20.21
N TYR A 242 -10.56 -11.50 -19.84
CA TYR A 242 -10.35 -12.65 -20.71
C TYR A 242 -11.57 -13.58 -20.68
N SER A 243 -12.07 -13.90 -21.86
CA SER A 243 -13.28 -14.70 -22.07
C SER A 243 -12.95 -16.16 -22.35
N SER A 244 -13.90 -17.05 -22.06
CA SER A 244 -13.78 -18.50 -22.26
C SER A 244 -13.59 -18.93 -23.72
N ASP A 245 -13.93 -18.05 -24.69
CA ASP A 245 -13.68 -18.22 -26.12
C ASP A 245 -12.25 -17.81 -26.55
N LYS A 246 -11.36 -17.53 -25.60
CA LYS A 246 -9.98 -17.08 -25.80
C LYS A 246 -9.86 -15.73 -26.48
N THR A 247 -10.77 -14.82 -26.13
CA THR A 247 -10.75 -13.42 -26.57
C THR A 247 -10.76 -12.47 -25.37
N TYR A 248 -10.41 -11.21 -25.60
CA TYR A 248 -10.36 -10.16 -24.59
C TYR A 248 -11.51 -9.18 -24.82
N ASP A 249 -12.34 -8.97 -23.81
CA ASP A 249 -13.54 -8.13 -23.90
C ASP A 249 -13.31 -6.75 -23.27
N LEU A 250 -13.01 -5.75 -24.10
CA LEU A 250 -12.69 -4.40 -23.59
C LEU A 250 -13.89 -3.68 -22.93
N ASN A 251 -15.12 -4.17 -23.13
CA ASN A 251 -16.35 -3.62 -22.53
C ASN A 251 -16.98 -4.58 -21.50
N PHE A 252 -16.20 -5.45 -20.86
CA PHE A 252 -16.71 -6.43 -19.90
C PHE A 252 -17.53 -5.84 -18.72
N LYS A 253 -17.36 -4.55 -18.41
CA LYS A 253 -18.11 -3.81 -17.37
C LYS A 253 -19.42 -3.20 -17.85
N GLU A 254 -19.72 -3.21 -19.15
CA GLU A 254 -20.91 -2.58 -19.72
C GLU A 254 -22.18 -3.42 -19.50
N GLU A 255 -23.23 -2.79 -18.94
CA GLU A 255 -24.54 -3.42 -18.81
C GLU A 255 -25.15 -3.63 -20.21
N ASN A 256 -25.44 -4.88 -20.58
CA ASN A 256 -25.86 -5.33 -21.93
C ASN A 256 -24.76 -5.38 -23.00
N ASN A 257 -23.52 -5.68 -22.60
CA ASN A 257 -22.44 -5.99 -23.53
C ASN A 257 -22.83 -7.06 -24.56
N ASN A 258 -22.79 -6.70 -25.84
CA ASN A 258 -23.14 -7.54 -26.98
C ASN A 258 -21.94 -8.32 -27.58
N GLY A 259 -20.77 -8.22 -26.93
CA GLY A 259 -19.52 -8.86 -27.37
C GLY A 259 -18.84 -8.17 -28.55
N SER A 260 -19.29 -6.98 -28.97
CA SER A 260 -18.72 -6.27 -30.13
C SER A 260 -17.30 -5.75 -29.91
N GLN A 261 -16.88 -5.60 -28.65
CA GLN A 261 -15.53 -5.16 -28.26
C GLN A 261 -14.62 -6.33 -27.87
N LYS A 262 -14.99 -7.56 -28.24
CA LYS A 262 -14.12 -8.72 -28.13
C LYS A 262 -13.05 -8.70 -29.20
N ILE A 263 -11.79 -8.81 -28.78
CA ILE A 263 -10.64 -8.82 -29.66
C ILE A 263 -9.72 -10.01 -29.36
N SER A 264 -8.94 -10.45 -30.35
CA SER A 264 -7.93 -11.50 -30.15
C SER A 264 -6.72 -10.96 -29.39
N GLY A 265 -5.89 -11.86 -28.84
CA GLY A 265 -4.61 -11.48 -28.24
C GLY A 265 -3.68 -10.74 -29.22
N ASP A 266 -3.66 -11.14 -30.49
CA ASP A 266 -2.89 -10.43 -31.53
C ASP A 266 -3.41 -9.00 -31.76
N ALA A 267 -4.74 -8.79 -31.78
CA ALA A 267 -5.32 -7.45 -31.90
C ALA A 267 -5.06 -6.59 -30.65
N LEU A 268 -5.11 -7.18 -29.46
CA LEU A 268 -4.79 -6.50 -28.20
C LEU A 268 -3.31 -6.09 -28.13
N LYS A 269 -2.39 -6.97 -28.58
CA LYS A 269 -0.97 -6.64 -28.75
C LYS A 269 -0.76 -5.44 -29.67
N ASP A 270 -1.45 -5.40 -30.81
CA ASP A 270 -1.34 -4.28 -31.75
C ASP A 270 -1.91 -2.97 -31.18
N LEU A 271 -2.96 -3.05 -30.35
CA LEU A 271 -3.47 -1.90 -29.59
C LEU A 271 -2.42 -1.35 -28.59
N TYR A 272 -1.74 -2.22 -27.84
CA TYR A 272 -0.66 -1.76 -26.96
C TYR A 272 0.48 -1.11 -27.74
N LYS A 273 0.85 -1.67 -28.89
CA LYS A 273 1.87 -1.09 -29.77
C LYS A 273 1.47 0.29 -30.27
N SER A 274 0.19 0.52 -30.60
CA SER A 274 -0.28 1.86 -30.98
C SER A 274 -0.18 2.83 -29.80
N PHE A 275 -0.50 2.40 -28.57
CA PHE A 275 -0.31 3.25 -27.39
C PHE A 275 1.16 3.59 -27.13
N VAL A 276 2.07 2.62 -27.24
CA VAL A 276 3.52 2.85 -27.07
C VAL A 276 4.07 3.82 -28.12
N ALA A 277 3.53 3.80 -29.35
CA ALA A 277 3.95 4.72 -30.40
C ALA A 277 3.44 6.16 -30.17
N GLU A 278 2.26 6.33 -29.56
CA GLU A 278 1.60 7.63 -29.38
C GLU A 278 1.90 8.30 -28.04
N TYR A 279 2.22 7.52 -27.00
CA TYR A 279 2.39 7.97 -25.62
C TYR A 279 3.75 7.54 -25.05
N PRO A 280 4.31 8.26 -24.06
CA PRO A 280 5.58 7.89 -23.44
C PRO A 280 5.41 6.72 -22.46
N ILE A 281 4.88 5.59 -22.94
CA ILE A 281 4.69 4.37 -22.16
C ILE A 281 6.00 3.59 -22.14
N VAL A 282 6.47 3.24 -20.95
CA VAL A 282 7.72 2.51 -20.73
C VAL A 282 7.55 1.19 -20.00
N SER A 283 6.36 0.92 -19.46
CA SER A 283 6.04 -0.30 -18.72
C SER A 283 4.58 -0.70 -18.95
N ILE A 284 4.34 -1.97 -19.22
CA ILE A 284 3.03 -2.59 -19.36
C ILE A 284 3.01 -3.84 -18.49
N GLU A 285 2.14 -3.84 -17.50
CA GLU A 285 1.89 -4.92 -16.56
C GLU A 285 0.63 -5.68 -16.97
N ASP A 286 0.72 -7.00 -16.86
CA ASP A 286 -0.31 -7.97 -17.22
C ASP A 286 -1.08 -7.69 -18.52
N PRO A 287 -0.38 -7.56 -19.67
CA PRO A 287 -1.01 -7.29 -20.96
C PRO A 287 -1.95 -8.39 -21.46
N PHE A 288 -1.79 -9.62 -20.96
CA PHE A 288 -2.57 -10.80 -21.36
C PHE A 288 -2.94 -11.64 -20.14
N ASP A 289 -3.88 -12.56 -20.34
CA ASP A 289 -4.32 -13.51 -19.32
C ASP A 289 -3.15 -14.28 -18.70
N GLN A 290 -3.27 -14.63 -17.42
CA GLN A 290 -2.26 -15.31 -16.62
C GLN A 290 -1.73 -16.63 -17.22
N ASP A 291 -2.41 -17.25 -18.19
CA ASP A 291 -1.96 -18.45 -18.90
C ASP A 291 -1.79 -18.26 -20.42
N ASP A 292 -1.87 -17.03 -20.93
CA ASP A 292 -1.64 -16.70 -22.35
C ASP A 292 -0.14 -16.50 -22.67
N TRP A 293 0.66 -17.52 -22.36
CA TRP A 293 2.11 -17.54 -22.54
C TRP A 293 2.56 -17.20 -23.98
N GLU A 294 1.74 -17.55 -24.97
CA GLU A 294 2.02 -17.30 -26.39
C GLU A 294 2.03 -15.80 -26.70
N HIS A 295 0.99 -15.05 -26.31
CA HIS A 295 0.91 -13.63 -26.61
C HIS A 295 1.91 -12.81 -25.80
N TYR A 296 2.20 -13.22 -24.56
CA TYR A 296 3.32 -12.68 -23.77
C TYR A 296 4.65 -12.78 -24.52
N ALA A 297 5.00 -13.98 -25.02
CA ALA A 297 6.26 -14.19 -25.75
C ALA A 297 6.30 -13.41 -27.08
N LYS A 298 5.18 -13.34 -27.82
CA LYS A 298 5.06 -12.53 -29.04
C LYS A 298 5.30 -11.04 -28.75
N MET A 299 4.61 -10.49 -27.75
CA MET A 299 4.74 -9.07 -27.37
C MET A 299 6.15 -8.75 -26.89
N THR A 300 6.73 -9.58 -26.01
CA THR A 300 8.10 -9.40 -25.53
C THR A 300 9.12 -9.45 -26.67
N THR A 301 8.91 -10.31 -27.68
CA THR A 301 9.76 -10.35 -28.88
C THR A 301 9.63 -9.10 -29.74
N GLU A 302 8.43 -8.53 -29.87
CA GLU A 302 8.17 -7.39 -30.76
C GLU A 302 8.49 -6.02 -30.13
N CYS A 303 8.26 -5.83 -28.83
CA CYS A 303 8.43 -4.53 -28.17
C CYS A 303 9.21 -4.56 -26.85
N GLY A 304 9.66 -5.72 -26.38
CA GLY A 304 10.35 -5.88 -25.09
C GLY A 304 11.69 -5.14 -24.97
N ASP A 305 12.30 -4.72 -26.08
CA ASP A 305 13.50 -3.86 -26.07
C ASP A 305 13.18 -2.38 -25.77
N SER A 306 11.95 -1.94 -26.07
CA SER A 306 11.51 -0.55 -25.90
C SER A 306 10.65 -0.36 -24.65
N VAL A 307 9.96 -1.41 -24.21
CA VAL A 307 8.97 -1.38 -23.15
C VAL A 307 9.21 -2.53 -22.18
N GLN A 308 9.10 -2.22 -20.90
CA GLN A 308 9.09 -3.23 -19.86
C GLN A 308 7.76 -3.99 -19.88
N ILE A 309 7.80 -5.31 -20.05
CA ILE A 309 6.66 -6.21 -19.94
C ILE A 309 6.74 -6.86 -18.57
N VAL A 310 5.85 -6.46 -17.68
CA VAL A 310 5.82 -6.91 -16.28
C VAL A 310 4.84 -8.07 -16.18
N GLY A 311 5.29 -9.18 -15.60
CA GLY A 311 4.38 -10.25 -15.20
C GLY A 311 4.05 -10.15 -13.71
N ASP A 312 2.76 -10.01 -13.40
CA ASP A 312 2.17 -10.11 -12.08
C ASP A 312 1.38 -11.42 -11.95
N ASP A 313 0.14 -11.51 -12.42
CA ASP A 313 -0.68 -12.73 -12.40
C ASP A 313 0.00 -13.87 -13.18
N LEU A 314 0.74 -13.53 -14.24
CA LEU A 314 1.53 -14.51 -14.99
C LEU A 314 2.57 -15.21 -14.10
N LEU A 315 3.17 -14.49 -13.14
CA LEU A 315 4.31 -14.97 -12.36
C LEU A 315 3.98 -15.30 -10.92
N VAL A 316 3.01 -14.60 -10.31
CA VAL A 316 2.58 -14.63 -8.91
C VAL A 316 3.75 -14.69 -7.92
N THR A 317 4.85 -13.99 -8.23
CA THR A 317 6.10 -14.04 -7.46
C THR A 317 6.65 -15.47 -7.24
N ASN A 318 6.23 -16.46 -8.05
CA ASN A 318 6.57 -17.87 -7.88
C ASN A 318 7.84 -18.25 -8.65
N PRO A 319 8.90 -18.76 -7.99
CA PRO A 319 10.16 -19.13 -8.65
C PRO A 319 10.01 -20.13 -9.81
N LYS A 320 9.07 -21.08 -9.77
CA LYS A 320 8.84 -22.02 -10.89
C LYS A 320 8.20 -21.33 -12.09
N ARG A 321 7.24 -20.43 -11.89
CA ARG A 321 6.62 -19.65 -12.98
C ARG A 321 7.61 -18.65 -13.56
N VAL A 322 8.42 -18.00 -12.72
CA VAL A 322 9.55 -17.16 -13.15
C VAL A 322 10.54 -17.97 -14.00
N ALA A 323 10.90 -19.20 -13.60
CA ALA A 323 11.78 -20.06 -14.40
C ALA A 323 11.19 -20.37 -15.79
N LYS A 324 9.89 -20.71 -15.85
CA LYS A 324 9.18 -20.96 -17.11
C LYS A 324 9.19 -19.71 -18.00
N ALA A 325 8.81 -18.57 -17.44
CA ALA A 325 8.74 -17.30 -18.17
C ALA A 325 10.10 -16.85 -18.72
N ILE A 326 11.20 -17.11 -17.99
CA ILE A 326 12.57 -16.88 -18.47
C ILE A 326 12.89 -17.81 -19.65
N ALA A 327 12.53 -19.09 -19.55
CA ALA A 327 12.80 -20.07 -20.62
C ALA A 327 12.01 -19.78 -21.90
N GLU A 328 10.76 -19.34 -21.76
CA GLU A 328 9.85 -19.02 -22.87
C GLU A 328 9.97 -17.57 -23.36
N LYS A 329 10.76 -16.73 -22.68
CA LYS A 329 10.92 -15.29 -22.96
C LYS A 329 9.58 -14.54 -22.95
N SER A 330 8.72 -14.88 -22.01
CA SER A 330 7.34 -14.40 -21.95
C SER A 330 7.24 -12.95 -21.48
N CYS A 331 8.14 -12.49 -20.61
CA CYS A 331 8.20 -11.12 -20.13
C CYS A 331 9.66 -10.72 -19.83
N ASN A 332 9.88 -9.48 -19.38
CA ASN A 332 11.22 -8.97 -19.07
C ASN A 332 11.29 -8.25 -17.70
N ALA A 333 10.21 -8.31 -16.92
CA ALA A 333 10.17 -7.80 -15.56
C ALA A 333 9.25 -8.62 -14.66
N LEU A 334 9.63 -8.69 -13.39
CA LEU A 334 8.84 -9.31 -12.32
C LEU A 334 8.14 -8.22 -11.51
N LEU A 335 6.82 -8.35 -11.31
CA LEU A 335 6.16 -7.69 -10.19
C LEU A 335 6.35 -8.54 -8.93
N LEU A 336 7.02 -7.96 -7.93
CA LEU A 336 7.31 -8.61 -6.66
C LEU A 336 6.24 -8.24 -5.63
N LYS A 337 5.35 -9.18 -5.34
CA LYS A 337 4.37 -9.09 -4.24
C LYS A 337 4.68 -10.18 -3.22
N VAL A 338 5.26 -9.78 -2.08
CA VAL A 338 5.74 -10.73 -1.05
C VAL A 338 4.67 -11.68 -0.53
N ASN A 339 3.40 -11.24 -0.51
CA ASN A 339 2.30 -12.06 -0.04
C ASN A 339 1.77 -13.07 -1.08
N GLN A 340 2.05 -12.88 -2.37
CA GLN A 340 1.74 -13.89 -3.39
C GLN A 340 2.60 -15.14 -3.24
N ILE A 341 3.84 -15.01 -2.74
CA ILE A 341 4.71 -16.17 -2.48
C ILE A 341 4.72 -16.60 -1.02
N GLY A 342 4.54 -15.67 -0.06
CA GLY A 342 4.29 -15.99 1.34
C GLY A 342 5.51 -16.05 2.27
N SER A 343 6.74 -15.81 1.79
CA SER A 343 7.92 -15.67 2.65
C SER A 343 8.96 -14.69 2.07
N VAL A 344 9.79 -14.11 2.94
CA VAL A 344 10.90 -13.23 2.53
C VAL A 344 11.95 -13.99 1.73
N THR A 345 12.27 -15.22 2.13
CA THR A 345 13.28 -16.05 1.45
C THR A 345 12.88 -16.38 0.02
N GLU A 346 11.65 -16.86 -0.23
CA GLU A 346 11.19 -17.18 -1.58
C GLU A 346 11.03 -15.90 -2.44
N SER A 347 10.65 -14.77 -1.82
CA SER A 347 10.63 -13.46 -2.48
C SER A 347 12.03 -13.05 -2.98
N ILE A 348 13.06 -13.21 -2.14
CA ILE A 348 14.46 -12.95 -2.51
C ILE A 348 14.91 -13.88 -3.64
N GLU A 349 14.51 -15.15 -3.60
CA GLU A 349 14.82 -16.12 -4.66
C GLU A 349 14.26 -15.69 -6.02
N ALA A 350 12.97 -15.34 -6.08
CA ALA A 350 12.32 -14.86 -7.30
C ALA A 350 13.06 -13.63 -7.87
N VAL A 351 13.37 -12.63 -7.04
CA VAL A 351 14.14 -11.45 -7.46
C VAL A 351 15.52 -11.82 -7.98
N LYS A 352 16.24 -12.72 -7.30
CA LYS A 352 17.58 -13.14 -7.73
C LYS A 352 17.53 -13.86 -9.07
N MET A 353 16.49 -14.65 -9.32
CA MET A 353 16.29 -15.32 -10.62
C MET A 353 16.04 -14.31 -11.74
N SER A 354 15.09 -13.39 -11.54
CA SER A 354 14.79 -12.34 -12.52
C SER A 354 16.01 -11.48 -12.83
N LYS A 355 16.74 -11.03 -11.81
CA LYS A 355 17.97 -10.23 -12.01
C LYS A 355 19.06 -10.98 -12.76
N ARG A 356 19.26 -12.28 -12.50
CA ARG A 356 20.22 -13.09 -13.25
C ARG A 356 19.83 -13.26 -14.72
N ALA A 357 18.53 -13.23 -15.03
CA ALA A 357 18.02 -13.23 -16.39
C ALA A 357 18.03 -11.84 -17.06
N GLY A 358 18.55 -10.80 -16.37
CA GLY A 358 18.58 -9.44 -16.89
C GLY A 358 17.27 -8.67 -16.78
N TRP A 359 16.29 -9.20 -16.03
CA TRP A 359 14.96 -8.61 -15.91
C TRP A 359 14.92 -7.41 -14.96
N GLY A 360 13.96 -6.51 -15.22
CA GLY A 360 13.48 -5.53 -14.25
C GLY A 360 12.77 -6.20 -13.06
N VAL A 361 12.71 -5.50 -11.94
CA VAL A 361 11.91 -5.96 -10.78
C VAL A 361 11.21 -4.76 -10.19
N MET A 362 9.90 -4.84 -10.04
CA MET A 362 9.04 -3.83 -9.45
C MET A 362 8.46 -4.39 -8.15
N ALA A 363 8.92 -3.91 -7.00
CA ALA A 363 8.26 -4.21 -5.73
C ALA A 363 6.91 -3.52 -5.67
N SER A 364 5.87 -4.29 -5.38
CA SER A 364 4.49 -3.83 -5.43
C SER A 364 3.79 -4.04 -4.09
N HIS A 365 2.84 -3.15 -3.82
CA HIS A 365 1.89 -3.21 -2.71
C HIS A 365 0.73 -4.16 -3.07
N ARG A 366 -0.28 -4.23 -2.19
CA ARG A 366 -1.60 -4.78 -2.54
C ARG A 366 -2.70 -3.76 -2.26
N SER A 367 -3.85 -3.90 -2.91
CA SER A 367 -4.97 -2.97 -2.72
C SER A 367 -5.49 -2.90 -1.27
N GLY A 368 -5.31 -3.97 -0.48
CA GLY A 368 -5.52 -3.97 0.97
C GLY A 368 -4.22 -3.85 1.75
N GLU A 369 -3.63 -2.66 1.79
CA GLU A 369 -2.37 -2.40 2.52
C GLU A 369 -2.56 -2.21 4.04
N THR A 370 -1.45 -2.21 4.77
CA THR A 370 -1.39 -1.88 6.21
C THR A 370 -0.47 -0.69 6.47
N GLU A 371 -0.31 -0.27 7.72
CA GLU A 371 0.71 0.72 8.11
C GLU A 371 2.15 0.17 8.09
N ASP A 372 2.33 -1.12 7.77
CA ASP A 372 3.63 -1.74 7.68
C ASP A 372 4.43 -1.21 6.47
N THR A 373 5.63 -0.72 6.74
CA THR A 373 6.51 -0.12 5.73
C THR A 373 7.54 -1.10 5.16
N PHE A 374 7.40 -2.42 5.42
CA PHE A 374 8.38 -3.43 5.04
C PHE A 374 8.78 -3.39 3.56
N ILE A 375 7.81 -3.24 2.66
CA ILE A 375 8.07 -3.22 1.21
C ILE A 375 9.04 -2.09 0.82
N ALA A 376 9.10 -1.00 1.59
CA ALA A 376 10.02 0.08 1.31
C ALA A 376 11.49 -0.30 1.54
N ASP A 377 11.77 -0.92 2.69
CA ASP A 377 13.09 -1.48 2.96
C ASP A 377 13.43 -2.63 2.01
N LEU A 378 12.42 -3.43 1.62
CA LEU A 378 12.58 -4.52 0.66
C LEU A 378 13.03 -3.99 -0.71
N SER A 379 12.35 -3.00 -1.28
CA SER A 379 12.69 -2.40 -2.57
C SER A 379 14.13 -1.90 -2.61
N VAL A 380 14.55 -1.24 -1.53
CA VAL A 380 15.90 -0.70 -1.39
C VAL A 380 16.92 -1.83 -1.21
N GLY A 381 16.67 -2.74 -0.27
CA GLY A 381 17.58 -3.86 0.04
C GLY A 381 17.79 -4.79 -1.14
N LEU A 382 16.72 -5.09 -1.86
CA LEU A 382 16.76 -5.88 -3.09
C LEU A 382 17.20 -5.07 -4.30
N SER A 383 17.25 -3.74 -4.22
CA SER A 383 17.61 -2.85 -5.34
C SER A 383 16.74 -3.11 -6.57
N THR A 384 15.44 -3.15 -6.35
CA THR A 384 14.44 -3.29 -7.41
C THR A 384 14.48 -2.05 -8.31
N VAL A 385 14.64 -2.25 -9.61
CA VAL A 385 14.67 -1.16 -10.59
C VAL A 385 13.43 -1.29 -11.45
N SER A 386 12.55 -0.31 -11.34
CA SER A 386 11.20 -0.35 -11.92
C SER A 386 11.15 -0.15 -13.44
N CYS A 387 12.22 0.35 -14.06
CA CYS A 387 12.29 0.56 -15.52
C CYS A 387 13.74 0.41 -16.03
N GLN A 388 13.99 -0.57 -16.89
CA GLN A 388 15.18 -0.62 -17.76
C GLN A 388 14.83 0.03 -19.12
N PRO A 389 15.73 0.79 -19.78
CA PRO A 389 17.11 1.15 -19.41
C PRO A 389 17.23 2.46 -18.59
N PHE A 390 16.15 2.91 -17.94
CA PHE A 390 16.10 4.22 -17.28
C PHE A 390 16.92 4.28 -15.97
N LYS A 391 17.49 5.46 -15.69
CA LYS A 391 18.50 5.67 -14.63
C LYS A 391 17.97 5.36 -13.23
N THR A 392 18.79 4.68 -12.43
CA THR A 392 18.60 4.51 -10.98
C THR A 392 18.86 5.82 -10.23
N LEU A 393 18.11 6.09 -9.15
CA LEU A 393 18.32 7.28 -8.31
C LEU A 393 19.46 7.04 -7.29
N PRO A 394 20.39 8.01 -7.09
CA PRO A 394 21.48 7.87 -6.13
C PRO A 394 20.97 7.82 -4.68
N SER A 395 21.56 6.93 -3.87
CA SER A 395 21.08 6.49 -2.55
C SER A 395 21.24 7.49 -1.40
N ASN A 396 21.62 8.75 -1.64
CA ASN A 396 22.04 9.67 -0.58
C ASN A 396 20.88 10.35 0.19
N GLN A 397 19.62 9.98 -0.08
CA GLN A 397 18.44 10.51 0.63
C GLN A 397 17.39 9.39 0.81
N LEU A 398 17.47 8.68 1.94
CA LEU A 398 16.50 7.64 2.30
C LEU A 398 15.24 8.30 2.87
N LEU A 399 14.16 8.28 2.10
CA LEU A 399 12.77 8.40 2.57
C LEU A 399 12.13 7.02 2.42
N PRO A 400 11.08 6.65 3.18
CA PRO A 400 10.37 5.39 2.98
C PRO A 400 9.92 5.25 1.51
N CYS A 401 10.45 4.26 0.79
CA CYS A 401 10.34 4.07 -0.66
C CYS A 401 9.41 2.90 -1.05
N CYS A 402 8.11 3.12 -1.13
CA CYS A 402 7.14 2.48 -2.04
C CYS A 402 5.78 2.91 -1.51
N LEU A 403 5.30 4.05 -1.99
CA LEU A 403 4.02 4.59 -1.56
C LEU A 403 3.25 5.01 -2.81
N ILE A 404 2.18 4.25 -3.08
CA ILE A 404 0.88 4.89 -3.18
C ILE A 404 0.73 5.81 -1.98
N LEU A 405 0.18 7.00 -2.18
CA LEU A 405 -0.19 7.94 -1.14
C LEU A 405 -1.24 7.33 -0.19
N ILE A 406 -0.84 6.37 0.64
CA ILE A 406 -1.59 6.01 1.83
C ILE A 406 -1.37 7.18 2.77
N TRP A 407 -2.47 7.88 3.04
CA TRP A 407 -2.56 8.95 4.02
C TRP A 407 -1.90 8.48 5.31
N TYR A 408 -0.70 8.99 5.61
CA TYR A 408 -0.06 8.79 6.91
C TYR A 408 -0.92 9.49 7.97
N SER A 409 -1.80 8.71 8.61
CA SER A 409 -2.28 9.03 9.96
C SER A 409 -1.07 8.88 10.89
N LEU A 410 -0.59 10.00 11.41
CA LEU A 410 0.49 10.05 12.39
C LEU A 410 0.16 9.18 13.61
N SER A 411 0.76 7.99 13.71
CA SER A 411 0.88 7.28 14.98
C SER A 411 1.95 7.97 15.83
N PRO A 412 1.62 8.50 17.02
CA PRO A 412 2.58 9.14 17.91
C PRO A 412 3.43 8.05 18.57
N GLY A 413 4.53 7.68 17.92
CA GLY A 413 5.25 6.48 18.33
C GLY A 413 6.70 6.38 17.92
N THR A 414 7.38 7.46 17.54
CA THR A 414 8.85 7.48 17.53
C THR A 414 9.34 8.86 17.95
N ASN A 415 10.13 8.91 19.03
CA ASN A 415 10.86 10.12 19.43
C ASN A 415 11.95 10.38 18.37
N GLN A 416 11.65 11.19 17.37
CA GLN A 416 12.66 11.90 16.61
C GLN A 416 12.44 13.41 16.81
N ASP A 417 13.49 14.07 17.29
CA ASP A 417 13.55 15.51 17.54
C ASP A 417 13.59 16.26 16.19
N TRP A 418 12.57 17.07 15.91
CA TRP A 418 12.41 17.85 14.66
C TRP A 418 12.45 19.35 14.92
N SER A 419 13.38 19.81 15.76
CA SER A 419 13.48 21.22 16.20
C SER A 419 14.04 22.24 15.19
N SER A 420 14.02 21.98 13.87
CA SER A 420 14.49 22.99 12.90
C SER A 420 13.68 23.06 11.60
N MET A 421 12.46 23.61 11.69
CA MET A 421 11.78 24.18 10.52
C MET A 421 10.82 25.30 10.97
N GLN A 422 11.34 26.53 11.07
CA GLN A 422 10.51 27.74 11.09
C GLN A 422 10.41 28.28 9.67
N VAL A 423 9.21 28.28 9.09
CA VAL A 423 8.91 29.02 7.86
C VAL A 423 7.93 30.13 8.21
N ARG A 424 8.41 31.39 8.12
CA ARG A 424 7.56 32.59 8.17
C ARG A 424 6.90 32.76 6.80
N ALA A 425 5.59 32.94 6.76
CA ALA A 425 4.87 33.39 5.58
C ALA A 425 4.21 34.74 5.86
N SER A 426 4.37 35.68 4.94
CA SER A 426 3.68 36.98 4.92
C SER A 426 2.83 37.08 3.66
N SER A 427 1.55 37.46 3.77
CA SER A 427 0.78 37.98 2.62
C SER A 427 -0.37 38.87 3.07
N GLN A 428 -0.51 40.04 2.43
CA GLN A 428 -1.66 40.94 2.50
C GLN A 428 -2.73 40.56 1.45
N VAL A 429 -4.00 40.88 1.76
CA VAL A 429 -5.09 41.44 0.91
C VAL A 429 -6.48 40.79 1.16
N GLN A 430 -7.51 41.64 1.04
CA GLN A 430 -8.86 41.70 1.60
C GLN A 430 -9.99 40.84 0.94
N PRO A 431 -11.21 40.76 1.55
CA PRO A 431 -12.18 39.66 1.35
C PRO A 431 -13.54 40.02 0.69
N GLY A 432 -14.29 38.98 0.28
CA GLY A 432 -15.72 39.07 -0.10
C GLY A 432 -16.51 37.73 -0.05
N LYS A 433 -17.47 37.68 0.89
CA LYS A 433 -18.70 36.85 1.19
C LYS A 433 -19.20 35.80 0.13
N THR A 434 -19.85 34.66 0.41
CA THR A 434 -20.69 34.18 1.55
C THR A 434 -21.05 32.66 1.49
N SER A 435 -21.53 32.13 2.64
CA SER A 435 -22.27 30.87 2.94
C SER A 435 -21.46 29.63 3.38
N GLN A 436 -21.65 29.19 4.64
CA GLN A 436 -20.97 28.04 5.27
C GLN A 436 -21.98 27.09 5.95
N THR A 437 -21.93 25.82 5.58
CA THR A 437 -22.45 24.68 6.36
C THR A 437 -21.32 24.15 7.25
N LYS A 438 -21.57 23.93 8.55
CA LYS A 438 -20.55 23.46 9.51
C LYS A 438 -20.61 21.94 9.65
N MET A 439 -19.49 21.26 9.43
CA MET A 439 -19.27 19.85 9.74
C MET A 439 -18.39 19.77 10.99
N ILE A 440 -18.75 18.94 11.97
CA ILE A 440 -17.96 18.71 13.19
C ILE A 440 -17.46 17.27 13.14
N ILE A 441 -16.14 17.08 13.20
CA ILE A 441 -15.49 15.77 13.32
C ILE A 441 -14.95 15.65 14.75
N VAL A 442 -15.29 14.56 15.43
CA VAL A 442 -14.81 14.25 16.78
C VAL A 442 -13.80 13.12 16.68
N CYS A 443 -12.58 13.35 17.17
CA CYS A 443 -11.52 12.33 17.26
C CYS A 443 -11.25 12.04 18.73
N LEU A 444 -11.27 10.75 19.12
CA LEU A 444 -10.97 10.29 20.47
C LEU A 444 -9.56 9.70 20.51
N THR A 445 -8.71 10.22 21.39
CA THR A 445 -7.36 9.67 21.61
C THR A 445 -7.10 9.50 23.09
N ARG A 446 -6.56 8.33 23.47
CA ARG A 446 -6.25 7.98 24.86
C ARG A 446 -4.76 8.23 25.11
N ILE A 447 -4.43 9.19 25.97
CA ILE A 447 -3.04 9.42 26.42
C ILE A 447 -3.02 9.21 27.94
N LYS A 448 -2.16 8.29 28.38
CA LYS A 448 -1.84 7.92 29.79
C LYS A 448 -2.79 8.56 30.84
N SER A 449 -3.86 7.82 31.13
CA SER A 449 -4.82 8.06 32.21
C SER A 449 -5.79 9.25 32.05
N SER A 450 -5.83 9.94 30.89
CA SER A 450 -6.83 10.98 30.61
C SER A 450 -7.39 10.88 29.19
N VAL A 451 -8.69 11.15 29.04
CA VAL A 451 -9.36 11.29 27.74
C VAL A 451 -9.23 12.74 27.31
N VAL A 452 -8.57 12.99 26.18
CA VAL A 452 -8.47 14.32 25.58
C VAL A 452 -9.53 14.45 24.49
N PHE A 453 -10.40 15.44 24.62
CA PHE A 453 -11.34 15.81 23.56
C PHE A 453 -10.68 16.86 22.67
N CYS A 454 -10.49 16.54 21.39
CA CYS A 454 -10.12 17.53 20.39
C CYS A 454 -11.36 17.83 19.53
N CYS A 455 -11.89 19.05 19.65
CA CYS A 455 -13.00 19.51 18.80
C CYS A 455 -12.42 20.40 17.71
N LEU A 456 -12.44 19.93 16.46
CA LEU A 456 -12.08 20.71 15.29
C LEU A 456 -13.35 21.37 14.75
N THR A 457 -13.55 22.63 15.11
CA THR A 457 -14.50 23.49 14.38
C THR A 457 -13.79 24.13 13.21
N VAL A 458 -14.04 23.64 12.00
CA VAL A 458 -13.62 24.30 10.77
C VAL A 458 -14.70 25.33 10.41
N SER A 459 -14.44 26.61 10.68
CA SER A 459 -15.11 27.71 9.95
C SER A 459 -14.11 28.31 8.98
N SER A 460 -14.44 28.35 7.70
CA SER A 460 -13.56 28.85 6.64
C SER A 460 -13.47 30.38 6.65
N THR A 461 -12.73 30.93 7.60
CA THR A 461 -11.99 32.20 7.46
C THR A 461 -10.91 32.26 8.54
N TRP A 462 -9.65 32.34 8.12
CA TRP A 462 -8.46 32.67 8.91
C TRP A 462 -8.09 31.69 10.04
N CYS A 463 -6.97 30.98 9.85
CA CYS A 463 -6.31 30.21 10.89
C CYS A 463 -4.94 30.85 11.16
N ASP A 464 -4.88 31.75 12.14
CA ASP A 464 -3.65 31.98 12.89
C ASP A 464 -3.61 30.91 13.99
N MET A 465 -2.62 30.01 13.93
CA MET A 465 -2.37 29.02 14.98
C MET A 465 -1.88 29.74 16.24
N ASN A 466 -2.71 29.84 17.30
CA ASN A 466 -2.27 29.97 18.70
C ASN A 466 -3.44 29.85 19.71
N SER A 467 -4.17 28.74 19.69
CA SER A 467 -5.14 28.44 20.76
C SER A 467 -5.01 26.98 21.20
N PHE A 468 -4.58 26.75 22.44
CA PHE A 468 -4.65 25.45 23.12
C PHE A 468 -5.87 25.43 24.03
N CYS A 469 -6.72 24.41 23.93
CA CYS A 469 -7.78 24.14 24.92
C CYS A 469 -7.25 23.16 25.97
N VAL A 470 -7.40 23.51 27.25
CA VAL A 470 -7.09 22.62 28.39
C VAL A 470 -8.36 22.40 29.20
N LEU A 471 -8.82 21.15 29.28
CA LEU A 471 -9.89 20.74 30.20
C LEU A 471 -9.29 20.51 31.59
N LYS A 472 -9.73 21.27 32.59
CA LYS A 472 -9.45 20.98 34.01
C LYS A 472 -10.62 20.21 34.62
N ARG A 473 -10.32 19.07 35.23
CA ARG A 473 -11.27 18.29 36.03
C ARG A 473 -11.33 18.87 37.44
N SER A 474 -12.46 19.46 37.83
CA SER A 474 -12.77 19.72 39.24
C SER A 474 -13.34 18.43 39.85
N TRP A 475 -12.86 18.05 41.03
CA TRP A 475 -13.12 16.73 41.61
C TRP A 475 -14.47 16.57 42.32
N ASP A 476 -15.38 17.56 42.29
CA ASP A 476 -16.54 17.52 43.19
C ASP A 476 -17.94 17.75 42.59
N GLN A 477 -18.12 17.92 41.27
CA GLN A 477 -19.47 17.88 40.68
C GLN A 477 -19.44 17.30 39.26
N ARG A 478 -20.45 16.50 38.89
CA ARG A 478 -20.64 15.93 37.53
C ARG A 478 -21.07 17.00 36.53
N GLN A 479 -20.28 18.04 36.35
CA GLN A 479 -20.41 19.01 35.25
C GLN A 479 -19.04 19.24 34.62
N PHE A 480 -18.98 19.19 33.29
CA PHE A 480 -17.82 19.64 32.52
C PHE A 480 -18.05 21.10 32.13
N THR A 481 -17.16 22.00 32.54
CA THR A 481 -17.21 23.40 32.13
C THR A 481 -16.09 23.64 31.12
N LEU A 482 -16.44 24.19 29.96
CA LEU A 482 -15.49 24.51 28.89
C LEU A 482 -15.10 25.99 29.04
N GLU A 483 -13.89 26.27 29.50
CA GLU A 483 -13.36 27.64 29.57
C GLU A 483 -12.45 27.91 28.36
N LEU A 484 -12.85 28.88 27.54
CA LEU A 484 -12.02 29.46 26.48
C LEU A 484 -11.22 30.61 27.08
N THR A 485 -9.89 30.45 27.18
CA THR A 485 -8.98 31.54 27.56
C THR A 485 -8.35 32.10 26.29
N SER A 486 -8.72 33.32 25.91
CA SER A 486 -8.00 34.10 24.90
C SER A 486 -7.10 35.13 25.60
N ALA A 487 -5.83 35.19 25.20
CA ALA A 487 -4.94 36.27 25.62
C ALA A 487 -5.16 37.49 24.71
N SER A 488 -5.78 38.55 25.26
CA SER A 488 -5.79 39.99 24.86
C SER A 488 -5.94 40.33 23.35
N LEU A 489 -6.85 41.18 22.86
CA LEU A 489 -7.51 42.39 23.37
C LEU A 489 -8.78 42.66 22.53
N TRP A 490 -9.77 43.27 23.19
CA TRP A 490 -10.97 43.96 22.67
C TRP A 490 -12.24 43.18 22.26
N SER A 491 -13.31 43.63 22.92
CA SER A 491 -14.75 43.35 22.79
C SER A 491 -15.27 42.04 23.42
N ARG A 492 -16.20 42.25 24.36
CA ARG A 492 -16.89 41.25 25.17
C ARG A 492 -18.04 40.65 24.35
N THR A 493 -18.07 39.34 24.23
CA THR A 493 -19.34 38.60 24.15
C THR A 493 -19.12 37.18 24.69
N ARG A 494 -19.74 36.87 25.83
CA ARG A 494 -19.76 35.51 26.38
C ARG A 494 -20.82 34.73 25.63
N GLN A 495 -20.45 33.66 24.93
CA GLN A 495 -21.40 32.61 24.56
C GLN A 495 -21.11 31.38 25.43
N VAL A 496 -22.12 30.95 26.18
CA VAL A 496 -22.11 29.73 26.98
C VAL A 496 -22.79 28.66 26.14
N LEU A 497 -22.06 27.60 25.80
CA LEU A 497 -22.63 26.40 25.19
C LEU A 497 -22.96 25.41 26.32
N LEU A 498 -24.24 25.17 26.57
CA LEU A 498 -24.72 24.13 27.48
C LEU A 498 -24.95 22.85 26.68
N VAL A 499 -24.23 21.77 27.01
CA VAL A 499 -24.47 20.43 26.49
C VAL A 499 -25.02 19.58 27.65
N GLU A 500 -26.29 19.22 27.59
CA GLU A 500 -26.92 18.29 28.54
C GLU A 500 -26.82 16.86 27.98
N ALA A 501 -26.08 15.98 28.66
CA ALA A 501 -26.06 14.55 28.37
C ALA A 501 -26.90 13.80 29.42
N LYS A 502 -28.06 13.25 29.03
CA LYS A 502 -28.85 12.34 29.88
C LYS A 502 -28.36 10.90 29.72
N CYS A 503 -27.85 10.30 30.79
CA CYS A 503 -27.63 8.85 30.87
C CYS A 503 -28.85 8.16 31.48
N SER A 504 -29.37 7.12 30.81
CA SER A 504 -30.38 6.20 31.36
C SER A 504 -29.72 5.19 32.30
N PRO A 505 -30.29 4.87 33.48
CA PRO A 505 -29.68 3.96 34.44
C PRO A 505 -30.21 2.53 34.24
N LEU A 506 -29.63 1.76 33.33
CA LEU A 506 -29.78 0.30 33.30
C LEU A 506 -28.69 -0.26 32.38
N LEU A 507 -27.59 -0.70 32.99
CA LEU A 507 -26.63 -1.74 32.53
C LEU A 507 -25.46 -1.70 33.53
N ARG A 508 -25.65 -2.38 34.67
CA ARG A 508 -24.55 -2.82 35.52
C ARG A 508 -24.10 -4.17 34.98
N GLU A 509 -22.78 -4.38 34.99
CA GLU A 509 -22.07 -5.65 34.78
C GLU A 509 -21.97 -6.15 33.32
N LYS A 510 -20.94 -5.68 32.61
CA LYS A 510 -19.79 -6.50 32.14
C LYS A 510 -18.84 -5.59 31.35
N GLU A 511 -17.54 -5.84 31.53
CA GLU A 511 -16.46 -5.19 30.79
C GLU A 511 -16.51 -5.61 29.31
N ASP A 512 -15.97 -4.75 28.44
CA ASP A 512 -15.99 -4.74 26.97
C ASP A 512 -17.26 -4.19 26.32
N LEU A 513 -17.16 -2.99 25.74
CA LEU A 513 -17.96 -2.53 24.60
C LEU A 513 -17.33 -1.26 23.98
N SER A 514 -16.84 -1.40 22.75
CA SER A 514 -16.62 -0.30 21.81
C SER A 514 -17.97 0.18 21.27
N CYS A 515 -18.35 1.43 21.52
CA CYS A 515 -19.53 2.04 20.90
C CYS A 515 -19.10 3.08 19.87
N ALA A 516 -19.33 2.78 18.59
CA ALA A 516 -19.39 3.79 17.53
C ALA A 516 -20.80 4.38 17.48
N TRP A 517 -20.93 5.71 17.51
CA TRP A 517 -22.19 6.39 17.25
C TRP A 517 -22.02 7.29 16.03
N SER A 518 -22.89 7.11 15.05
CA SER A 518 -23.04 8.00 13.89
C SER A 518 -24.24 8.91 14.15
N PHE A 519 -24.09 10.21 13.98
CA PHE A 519 -25.20 11.16 14.02
C PHE A 519 -25.22 12.00 12.75
N CYS A 520 -26.37 11.99 12.09
CA CYS A 520 -26.72 12.84 10.96
C CYS A 520 -27.61 13.98 11.47
N PHE A 521 -27.34 15.23 11.12
CA PHE A 521 -28.27 16.35 11.34
C PHE A 521 -28.27 17.31 10.14
N LYS A 522 -29.49 17.74 9.78
CA LYS A 522 -29.87 18.63 8.67
C LYS A 522 -29.24 20.02 8.74
#